data_AF-A0A392W6J2-F1
#
_entry.id   AF-A0A392W6J2-F1
#
_cell.length_a   1.000
_cell.length_b   1.000
_cell.length_c   1.000
_cell.angle_alpha   90.00
_cell.angle_beta   90.00
_cell.angle_gamma   90.00
#
_symmetry.space_group_name_H-M   'P 1'
#
loop_
_entity.id
_entity.type
_entity.pdbx_description
1 polymer ?
#
loop_
_entity_poly.entity_id
_entity_poly.type
_entity_poly.pdbx_seq_one_letter_code
_entity_poly.pdbx_strand_id
1 'polypeptide(L)' 'MDIEEDDDVPMILGRPFMKTARMMIDIDDGVMKVRFQDEE' A
#
# COMPACT_ATOMS: atom_id res chain seq x y z
N MET A 1 16.86 2.55 -11.29
CA MET A 1 17.37 2.00 -10.02
C MET A 1 16.67 0.66 -9.92
N ASP A 2 17.29 -0.39 -10.42
CA ASP A 2 16.74 -1.75 -10.29
C ASP A 2 17.10 -2.21 -8.89
N ILE A 3 16.11 -2.18 -8.01
CA ILE A 3 16.18 -2.86 -6.72
C ILE A 3 15.54 -4.22 -6.97
N GLU A 4 16.31 -5.29 -6.79
CA GLU A 4 15.75 -6.63 -6.75
C GLU A 4 14.80 -6.73 -5.56
N GLU A 5 13.63 -7.29 -5.79
CA GLU A 5 12.64 -7.53 -4.74
C GLU A 5 13.21 -8.60 -3.80
N ASP A 6 13.42 -8.23 -2.54
CA ASP A 6 13.96 -9.10 -1.50
C ASP A 6 12.83 -9.43 -0.51
N ASP A 7 12.32 -10.66 -0.59
CA ASP A 7 11.23 -11.16 0.24
C ASP A 7 11.61 -11.25 1.74
N ASP A 8 12.90 -11.25 2.07
CA ASP A 8 13.38 -11.28 3.47
C ASP A 8 13.33 -9.89 4.11
N VAL A 9 13.13 -8.82 3.32
CA VAL A 9 13.05 -7.44 3.81
C VAL A 9 11.61 -6.93 3.75
N PRO A 10 10.98 -6.58 4.89
CA PRO A 10 9.60 -6.13 4.87
C PRO A 10 9.46 -4.76 4.18
N MET A 11 8.50 -4.66 3.25
CA MET A 11 8.11 -3.38 2.66
C MET A 11 7.31 -2.54 3.66
N ILE A 12 7.86 -1.37 4.02
CA ILE A 12 7.21 -0.44 4.96
C ILE A 12 6.66 0.76 4.19
N LEU A 13 5.33 0.86 4.15
CA LEU A 13 4.65 2.02 3.56
C LEU A 13 4.34 3.05 4.65
N GLY A 14 4.99 4.20 4.58
CA GLY A 14 4.71 5.31 5.49
C GLY A 14 3.36 5.97 5.18
N ARG A 15 2.84 6.71 6.17
CA ARG A 15 1.62 7.53 6.01
C ARG A 15 1.65 8.49 4.82
N PRO A 16 2.79 9.14 4.46
CA PRO A 16 2.85 10.00 3.28
C PRO A 16 2.55 9.25 1.98
N PHE A 17 3.05 8.02 1.83
CA PHE A 17 2.81 7.18 0.66
C PHE A 17 1.34 6.75 0.60
N MET A 18 0.82 6.22 1.71
CA MET A 18 -0.58 5.82 1.85
C MET A 18 -1.55 6.95 1.48
N LYS A 19 -1.27 8.18 1.94
CA LYS A 19 -2.08 9.37 1.63
C LYS A 19 -2.07 9.71 0.15
N THR A 20 -0.90 9.63 -0.49
CA THR A 20 -0.74 9.96 -1.92
C THR A 20 -1.47 8.95 -2.79
N ALA A 21 -1.34 7.67 -2.46
CA ALA A 21 -2.01 6.57 -3.15
C ALA A 21 -3.50 6.44 -2.79
N ARG A 22 -4.04 7.29 -1.89
CA ARG A 22 -5.43 7.21 -1.42
C ARG A 22 -5.80 5.80 -0.95
N MET A 23 -4.89 5.16 -0.20
CA MET A 23 -5.10 3.80 0.31
C MET A 23 -6.27 3.74 1.30
N MET A 24 -7.03 2.66 1.21
CA MET A 24 -8.02 2.22 2.20
C MET A 24 -7.51 0.99 2.92
N ILE A 25 -7.73 0.94 4.23
CA ILE A 25 -7.39 -0.21 5.07
C ILE A 25 -8.70 -0.67 5.70
N ASP A 26 -9.12 -1.88 5.34
CA ASP A 26 -10.15 -2.61 6.07
C ASP A 26 -9.46 -3.35 7.22
N ILE A 27 -9.79 -2.97 8.46
CA ILE A 27 -9.16 -3.54 9.65
C ILE A 27 -9.80 -4.89 10.01
N ASP A 28 -11.08 -5.06 9.70
CA ASP A 28 -11.83 -6.27 10.05
C ASP A 28 -11.39 -7.43 9.15
N ASP A 29 -11.24 -7.17 7.85
CA ASP A 29 -10.78 -8.16 6.87
C ASP A 29 -9.25 -8.21 6.73
N GLY A 30 -8.52 -7.23 7.27
CA GLY A 30 -7.06 -7.13 7.18
C GLY A 30 -6.55 -6.83 5.77
N VAL A 31 -7.39 -6.22 4.92
CA VAL A 31 -7.10 -5.96 3.51
C VAL A 31 -6.78 -4.47 3.30
N MET A 32 -5.77 -4.20 2.46
CA MET A 32 -5.45 -2.85 2.00
C MET A 32 -5.72 -2.73 0.50
N LYS A 33 -6.45 -1.68 0.09
CA LYS A 33 -6.78 -1.36 -1.30
C LYS A 33 -6.27 0.03 -1.69
N VAL A 34 -5.97 0.23 -2.97
CA VAL A 34 -5.60 1.54 -3.54
C VAL A 34 -6.78 2.05 -4.34
N ARG A 35 -7.30 3.24 -4.01
CA ARG A 35 -8.38 3.84 -4.80
C ARG A 35 -7.83 4.39 -6.12
N PHE A 36 -8.35 3.90 -7.25
CA PHE A 36 -8.05 4.44 -8.56
C PHE A 36 -9.33 5.01 -9.18
N GLN A 37 -9.32 6.30 -9.54
CA GLN A 37 -10.47 6.97 -10.19
C GLN A 37 -11.84 6.77 -9.52
N ASP A 38 -11.86 6.77 -8.18
CA ASP A 38 -13.06 6.59 -7.35
C ASP A 38 -13.75 5.21 -7.49
N GLU A 39 -13.14 4.26 -8.19
CA GLU A 39 -13.49 2.83 -8.12
C GLU A 39 -12.80 2.18 -6.91
N GLU A 40 -13.55 1.31 -6.24
CA GLU A 40 -13.15 0.59 -5.02
C GLU A 40 -12.30 -0.65 -5.32
#